data_AF-A0AAE0G834-F1
#
_entry.id   AF-A0AAE0G834-F1
#
_cell.length_a   1.000
_cell.length_b   1.000
_cell.length_c   1.000
_cell.angle_alpha   90.00
_cell.angle_beta   90.00
_cell.angle_gamma   90.00
#
_symmetry.space_group_name_H-M   'P 1'
#
loop_
_entity.id
_entity.type
_entity.pdbx_description
1 polymer ?
#
loop_
_entity_poly.entity_id
_entity_poly.type
_entity_poly.pdbx_seq_one_letter_code
_entity_poly.pdbx_strand_id
1 'polypeptide(L)'
;MVGFSNVRWWSRQEVENGICENFGDLHAFLQELESDGVGDATTRKMQALHQVDPLLLQVSFAAGYDGTLSMLKTTYEMEGDRLEILLVYRRVEALRAFGRSLREDDANRGTLPNVDAVIRRAMTPAVGLAIKKDFPEHGVFTGHIKSIDKDDPADFVYLIEYEDGDQKTMVLAEMQPLLSVHGSSLREYALFDPSFVAENADAIDSVWVQRLVSVVPIARADRGKLVPALEGELAAYIAKAKGFTCDHTDVATFTEAVLSWWRNHAKELPQWAKAARIVFSLSPNSCACERVLSLLKNMFGEDQSSCLADYLQGTLMLRYNKRL
;
A
#
# COMPACT_ATOMS: atom_id res chain seq x y z
N MET A 1 -18.84 -6.30 -26.66
CA MET A 1 -18.09 -6.99 -25.60
C MET A 1 -17.06 -5.99 -25.09
N VAL A 2 -17.33 -5.40 -23.93
CA VAL A 2 -16.58 -4.26 -23.38
C VAL A 2 -15.28 -4.79 -22.79
N GLY A 3 -14.15 -4.23 -23.25
CA GLY A 3 -12.81 -4.70 -22.90
C GLY A 3 -12.50 -4.61 -21.41
N PHE A 4 -11.68 -5.56 -20.96
CA PHE A 4 -11.16 -5.75 -19.62
C PHE A 4 -10.53 -4.47 -19.05
N SER A 5 -10.91 -4.16 -17.80
CA SER A 5 -10.31 -3.20 -16.87
C SER A 5 -10.08 -1.77 -17.39
N ASN A 6 -10.98 -0.85 -17.01
CA ASN A 6 -10.77 0.59 -17.19
C ASN A 6 -9.68 1.16 -16.24
N VAL A 7 -9.01 0.32 -15.45
CA VAL A 7 -8.04 0.73 -14.42
C VAL A 7 -6.62 0.44 -14.90
N ARG A 8 -5.90 1.50 -15.29
CA ARG A 8 -4.56 1.41 -15.91
C ARG A 8 -3.50 0.73 -15.04
N TRP A 9 -3.66 0.78 -13.71
CA TRP A 9 -2.62 0.36 -12.77
C TRP A 9 -2.92 -0.96 -12.05
N TRP A 10 -4.17 -1.43 -12.10
CA TRP A 10 -4.63 -2.59 -11.31
C TRP A 10 -5.25 -3.70 -12.18
N SER A 11 -4.98 -3.71 -13.49
CA SER A 11 -5.55 -4.69 -14.43
C SER A 11 -5.30 -6.15 -14.04
N ARG A 12 -4.10 -6.46 -13.53
CA ARG A 12 -3.79 -7.79 -12.99
C ARG A 12 -4.69 -8.14 -11.81
N GLN A 13 -4.85 -7.22 -10.86
CA GLN A 13 -5.66 -7.46 -9.66
C GLN A 13 -7.13 -7.67 -10.00
N GLU A 14 -7.68 -6.89 -10.93
CA GLU A 14 -9.08 -7.07 -11.34
C GLU A 14 -9.32 -8.43 -12.00
N VAL A 15 -8.38 -8.89 -12.83
CA VAL A 15 -8.44 -10.23 -13.41
C VAL A 15 -8.34 -11.31 -12.33
N GLU A 16 -7.38 -11.19 -11.40
CA GLU A 16 -7.23 -12.12 -10.28
C GLU A 16 -8.49 -12.16 -9.40
N ASN A 17 -9.09 -11.01 -9.09
CA ASN A 17 -10.35 -10.93 -8.33
C ASN A 17 -11.49 -11.67 -9.05
N GLY A 18 -11.65 -11.42 -10.35
CA GLY A 18 -12.68 -12.08 -11.15
C GLY A 18 -12.50 -13.61 -11.19
N ILE A 19 -11.25 -14.08 -11.26
CA ILE A 19 -10.93 -15.52 -11.19
C ILE A 19 -11.21 -16.07 -9.78
N CYS A 20 -10.84 -15.35 -8.71
CA CYS A 20 -11.09 -15.76 -7.32
C CYS A 20 -12.58 -15.91 -7.03
N GLU A 21 -13.40 -14.92 -7.42
CA GLU A 21 -14.85 -14.90 -7.19
C GLU A 21 -15.56 -16.04 -7.92
N ASN A 22 -15.08 -16.38 -9.12
CA ASN A 22 -15.68 -17.39 -9.99
C ASN A 22 -14.83 -18.67 -10.07
N PHE A 23 -13.97 -18.91 -9.07
CA PHE A 23 -12.99 -20.02 -9.13
C PHE A 23 -13.68 -21.39 -9.26
N GLY A 24 -14.87 -21.54 -8.68
CA GLY A 24 -15.68 -22.76 -8.80
C GLY A 24 -16.15 -23.07 -10.23
N ASP A 25 -16.32 -22.04 -11.06
CA ASP A 25 -16.80 -22.17 -12.44
C ASP A 25 -15.65 -22.25 -13.45
N LEU A 26 -14.39 -22.07 -12.99
CA LEU A 26 -13.20 -22.04 -13.84
C LEU A 26 -13.05 -23.32 -14.68
N HIS A 27 -13.38 -24.48 -14.11
CA HIS A 27 -13.32 -25.74 -14.85
C HIS A 27 -14.31 -25.79 -16.02
N ALA A 28 -15.57 -25.42 -15.78
CA ALA A 28 -16.62 -25.41 -16.79
C ALA A 28 -16.31 -24.39 -17.90
N PHE A 29 -15.85 -23.20 -17.51
CA PHE A 29 -15.42 -22.16 -18.44
C PHE A 29 -14.27 -22.62 -19.35
N LEU A 30 -13.26 -23.30 -18.79
CA LEU A 30 -12.15 -23.83 -19.59
C LEU A 30 -12.57 -24.95 -20.55
N GLN A 31 -13.63 -25.70 -20.26
CA GLN A 31 -14.19 -26.69 -21.18
C GLN A 31 -14.97 -26.02 -22.33
N GLU A 32 -15.73 -24.98 -22.01
CA GLU A 32 -16.46 -24.20 -23.01
C GLU A 32 -15.49 -23.55 -24.02
N LEU A 33 -14.42 -22.90 -23.54
CA LEU A 33 -13.39 -22.32 -24.41
C LEU A 33 -12.72 -23.34 -25.34
N GLU A 34 -12.48 -24.56 -24.86
CA GLU A 34 -11.93 -25.63 -25.69
C GLU A 34 -12.95 -26.08 -26.74
N SER A 35 -14.22 -26.22 -26.37
CA SER A 35 -15.28 -26.61 -27.30
C SER A 35 -15.53 -25.58 -28.40
N ASP A 36 -15.37 -24.29 -28.07
CA ASP A 36 -15.55 -23.17 -28.99
C ASP A 36 -14.31 -22.87 -29.85
N GLY A 37 -13.18 -23.57 -29.62
CA GLY A 37 -11.92 -23.33 -30.33
C GLY A 37 -11.32 -21.95 -30.05
N VAL A 38 -11.56 -21.40 -28.85
CA VAL A 38 -11.06 -20.09 -28.46
C VAL A 38 -9.67 -20.25 -27.86
N GLY A 39 -8.66 -19.70 -28.55
CA GLY A 39 -7.31 -19.54 -28.00
C GLY A 39 -6.63 -20.87 -27.64
N ASP A 40 -6.69 -21.87 -28.52
CA ASP A 40 -6.27 -23.26 -28.30
C ASP A 40 -4.97 -23.47 -27.51
N ALA A 41 -3.94 -22.67 -27.75
CA ALA A 41 -2.65 -22.79 -27.06
C ALA A 41 -2.69 -22.26 -25.62
N THR A 42 -3.50 -21.25 -25.35
CA THR A 42 -3.68 -20.64 -24.03
C THR A 42 -4.64 -21.48 -23.19
N THR A 43 -5.76 -21.91 -23.77
CA THR A 43 -6.77 -22.75 -23.10
C THR A 43 -6.17 -24.07 -22.63
N ARG A 44 -5.39 -24.75 -23.48
CA ARG A 44 -4.67 -25.99 -23.08
C ARG A 44 -3.68 -25.76 -21.93
N LYS A 45 -2.98 -24.64 -21.91
CA LYS A 45 -2.06 -24.30 -20.80
C LYS A 45 -2.81 -24.04 -19.50
N MET A 46 -3.92 -23.31 -19.55
CA MET A 46 -4.76 -23.03 -18.38
C MET A 46 -5.39 -24.30 -17.83
N GLN A 47 -5.89 -25.19 -18.69
CA GLN A 47 -6.38 -26.51 -18.29
C GLN A 47 -5.30 -27.36 -17.64
N ALA A 48 -4.09 -27.40 -18.21
CA ALA A 48 -2.97 -28.12 -17.61
C ALA A 48 -2.64 -27.58 -16.20
N LEU A 49 -2.59 -26.25 -16.03
CA LEU A 49 -2.33 -25.63 -14.72
C LEU A 49 -3.44 -25.95 -13.70
N HIS A 50 -4.70 -25.89 -14.11
CA HIS A 50 -5.84 -26.23 -13.25
C HIS A 50 -5.86 -27.71 -12.87
N GLN A 51 -5.41 -28.61 -13.73
CA GLN A 51 -5.43 -30.05 -13.50
C GLN A 51 -4.28 -30.56 -12.61
N VAL A 52 -3.14 -29.87 -12.57
CA VAL A 52 -1.96 -30.30 -11.80
C VAL A 52 -2.22 -30.24 -10.30
N ASP A 53 -2.63 -29.07 -9.79
CA ASP A 53 -2.95 -28.90 -8.38
C ASP A 53 -3.95 -27.73 -8.21
N PRO A 54 -5.26 -28.02 -8.27
CA PRO A 54 -6.30 -27.01 -8.10
C PRO A 54 -6.22 -26.29 -6.75
N LEU A 55 -5.75 -26.98 -5.70
CA LEU A 55 -5.64 -26.42 -4.36
C LEU A 55 -4.49 -25.42 -4.28
N LEU A 56 -3.30 -25.79 -4.76
CA LEU A 56 -2.17 -24.89 -4.85
C LEU A 56 -2.49 -23.66 -5.70
N LEU A 57 -3.23 -23.86 -6.80
CA LEU A 57 -3.69 -22.76 -7.65
C LEU A 57 -4.64 -21.83 -6.88
N GLN A 58 -5.61 -22.37 -6.15
CA GLN A 58 -6.54 -21.58 -5.33
C GLN A 58 -5.83 -20.83 -4.20
N VAL A 59 -4.88 -21.46 -3.52
CA VAL A 59 -4.04 -20.83 -2.48
C VAL A 59 -3.19 -19.72 -3.08
N SER A 60 -2.62 -19.90 -4.27
CA SER A 60 -1.81 -18.89 -4.95
C SER A 60 -2.62 -17.64 -5.29
N PHE A 61 -3.85 -17.81 -5.76
CA PHE A 61 -4.78 -16.70 -6.02
C PHE A 61 -5.20 -15.99 -4.72
N ALA A 62 -5.49 -16.75 -3.65
CA ALA A 62 -5.81 -16.17 -2.35
C ALA A 62 -4.64 -15.35 -1.78
N ALA A 63 -3.40 -15.82 -1.95
CA ALA A 63 -2.19 -15.11 -1.53
C ALA A 63 -1.98 -13.82 -2.33
N GLY A 64 -2.19 -13.88 -3.65
CA GLY A 64 -2.18 -12.71 -4.52
C GLY A 64 -3.21 -11.66 -4.08
N TYR A 65 -4.43 -12.10 -3.78
CA TYR A 65 -5.51 -11.23 -3.29
C TYR A 65 -5.19 -10.57 -1.95
N ASP A 66 -4.78 -11.35 -0.94
CA ASP A 66 -4.47 -10.82 0.39
C ASP A 66 -3.26 -9.86 0.36
N GLY A 67 -2.22 -10.20 -0.41
CA GLY A 67 -0.99 -9.40 -0.50
C GLY A 67 -1.20 -8.04 -1.15
N THR A 68 -2.10 -7.95 -2.12
CA THR A 68 -2.34 -6.73 -2.93
C THR A 68 -3.46 -5.85 -2.39
N LEU A 69 -4.40 -6.40 -1.63
CA LEU A 69 -5.55 -5.65 -1.10
C LEU A 69 -5.12 -4.44 -0.27
N SER A 70 -4.10 -4.61 0.57
CA SER A 70 -3.54 -3.52 1.38
C SER A 70 -2.93 -2.42 0.51
N MET A 71 -2.23 -2.80 -0.57
CA MET A 71 -1.68 -1.84 -1.53
C MET A 71 -2.79 -1.09 -2.26
N LEU A 72 -3.80 -1.81 -2.76
CA LEU A 72 -4.95 -1.23 -3.47
C LEU A 72 -5.71 -0.22 -2.61
N LYS A 73 -6.05 -0.60 -1.37
CA LYS A 73 -6.73 0.29 -0.42
C LYS A 73 -5.90 1.54 -0.12
N THR A 74 -4.60 1.37 0.09
CA THR A 74 -3.69 2.48 0.32
C THR A 74 -3.63 3.41 -0.90
N THR A 75 -3.55 2.87 -2.11
CA THR A 75 -3.53 3.69 -3.34
C THR A 75 -4.79 4.51 -3.50
N TYR A 76 -5.98 3.92 -3.33
CA TYR A 76 -7.24 4.66 -3.39
C TYR A 76 -7.38 5.70 -2.28
N GLU A 77 -6.90 5.40 -1.07
CA GLU A 77 -6.85 6.39 0.01
C GLU A 77 -5.96 7.57 -0.38
N MET A 78 -4.79 7.32 -0.97
CA MET A 78 -3.84 8.34 -1.39
C MET A 78 -4.29 9.15 -2.62
N GLU A 79 -5.36 8.77 -3.32
CA GLU A 79 -5.99 9.52 -4.42
C GLU A 79 -6.94 10.63 -3.96
N GLY A 80 -7.00 10.89 -2.65
CA GLY A 80 -7.76 12.01 -2.09
C GLY A 80 -7.16 13.40 -2.39
N ASP A 81 -7.87 14.43 -1.96
CA ASP A 81 -7.58 15.85 -2.18
C ASP A 81 -7.46 16.66 -0.87
N ARG A 82 -7.16 15.98 0.25
CA ARG A 82 -7.02 16.53 1.59
C ARG A 82 -5.54 16.59 2.00
N LEU A 83 -5.20 16.10 3.19
CA LEU A 83 -3.84 16.07 3.73
C LEU A 83 -3.18 14.68 3.65
N GLU A 84 -3.57 13.85 2.67
CA GLU A 84 -3.00 12.53 2.42
C GLU A 84 -1.47 12.58 2.27
N ILE A 85 -0.93 13.68 1.72
CA ILE A 85 0.52 13.91 1.58
C ILE A 85 1.30 13.73 2.91
N LEU A 86 0.69 14.08 4.04
CA LEU A 86 1.30 13.93 5.37
C LEU A 86 1.26 12.47 5.87
N LEU A 87 0.33 11.67 5.34
CA LEU A 87 0.13 10.28 5.72
C LEU A 87 0.97 9.30 4.88
N VAL A 88 1.45 9.72 3.70
CA VAL A 88 2.18 8.86 2.75
C VAL A 88 3.30 8.07 3.42
N TYR A 89 4.14 8.73 4.21
CA TYR A 89 5.25 8.05 4.89
C TYR A 89 4.74 6.93 5.81
N ARG A 90 3.75 7.23 6.66
CA ARG A 90 3.17 6.24 7.59
C ARG A 90 2.51 5.09 6.84
N ARG A 91 1.83 5.36 5.71
CA ARG A 91 1.20 4.33 4.87
C ARG A 91 2.23 3.45 4.17
N VAL A 92 3.31 4.03 3.63
CA VAL A 92 4.42 3.25 3.05
C VAL A 92 5.09 2.39 4.11
N GLU A 93 5.32 2.92 5.31
CA GLU A 93 5.88 2.13 6.41
C GLU A 93 4.94 1.02 6.88
N ALA A 94 3.62 1.25 6.88
CA ALA A 94 2.64 0.22 7.16
C ALA A 94 2.64 -0.89 6.09
N LEU A 95 2.75 -0.55 4.80
CA LEU A 95 2.92 -1.52 3.72
C LEU A 95 4.22 -2.31 3.83
N ARG A 96 5.33 -1.64 4.18
CA ARG A 96 6.62 -2.29 4.45
C ARG A 96 6.52 -3.22 5.67
N ALA A 97 5.82 -2.80 6.72
CA ALA A 97 5.57 -3.61 7.91
C ALA A 97 4.72 -4.85 7.58
N PHE A 98 3.66 -4.67 6.80
CA PHE A 98 2.86 -5.77 6.27
C PHE A 98 3.71 -6.75 5.45
N GLY A 99 4.54 -6.25 4.53
CA GLY A 99 5.47 -7.09 3.77
C GLY A 99 6.45 -7.86 4.67
N ARG A 100 6.93 -7.24 5.76
CA ARG A 100 7.78 -7.92 6.76
C ARG A 100 7.02 -8.98 7.56
N SER A 101 5.72 -8.80 7.82
CA SER A 101 4.89 -9.82 8.49
C SER A 101 4.53 -11.01 7.58
N LEU A 102 4.85 -10.97 6.28
CA LEU A 102 4.66 -12.12 5.39
C LEU A 102 5.77 -13.18 5.53
N ARG A 103 6.71 -12.98 6.47
CA ARG A 103 7.78 -13.96 6.75
C ARG A 103 7.19 -15.19 7.43
N GLU A 104 7.81 -16.34 7.14
CA GLU A 104 7.45 -17.63 7.72
C GLU A 104 7.92 -17.70 9.18
N ASP A 105 7.18 -17.06 10.08
CA ASP A 105 7.31 -17.22 11.52
C ASP A 105 5.93 -17.53 12.15
N ASP A 106 5.93 -18.22 13.29
CA ASP A 106 4.68 -18.60 13.96
C ASP A 106 3.92 -17.40 14.57
N ALA A 107 4.60 -16.26 14.75
CA ALA A 107 4.01 -15.01 15.22
C ALA A 107 3.09 -14.35 14.17
N ASN A 108 3.29 -14.66 12.89
CA ASN A 108 2.55 -14.04 11.78
C ASN A 108 1.48 -14.96 11.14
N ARG A 109 1.13 -16.09 11.78
CA ARG A 109 -0.06 -16.87 11.39
C ARG A 109 -1.32 -16.01 11.53
N GLY A 110 -2.20 -16.02 10.52
CA GLY A 110 -3.37 -15.14 10.51
C GLY A 110 -3.26 -13.91 9.60
N THR A 111 -2.06 -13.61 9.09
CA THR A 111 -1.80 -12.38 8.31
C THR A 111 -2.46 -12.39 6.93
N LEU A 112 -2.69 -13.57 6.34
CA LEU A 112 -3.32 -13.76 5.04
C LEU A 112 -4.66 -14.48 5.22
N PRO A 113 -5.76 -13.75 5.49
CA PRO A 113 -7.02 -14.34 5.93
C PRO A 113 -7.69 -15.25 4.90
N ASN A 114 -7.56 -14.94 3.60
CA ASN A 114 -8.11 -15.77 2.53
C ASN A 114 -7.23 -17.01 2.30
N VAL A 115 -5.91 -16.88 2.37
CA VAL A 115 -4.99 -18.04 2.37
C VAL A 115 -5.33 -18.97 3.53
N ASP A 116 -5.48 -18.44 4.74
CA ASP A 116 -5.86 -19.21 5.92
C ASP A 116 -7.25 -19.83 5.78
N ALA A 117 -8.20 -19.16 5.11
CA ALA A 117 -9.51 -19.72 4.83
C ALA A 117 -9.44 -20.91 3.84
N VAL A 118 -8.68 -20.78 2.75
CA VAL A 118 -8.49 -21.84 1.75
C VAL A 118 -7.72 -23.02 2.36
N ILE A 119 -6.62 -22.76 3.07
CA ILE A 119 -5.84 -23.78 3.77
C ILE A 119 -6.70 -24.45 4.83
N ARG A 120 -7.43 -23.73 5.67
CA ARG A 120 -8.35 -24.37 6.63
C ARG A 120 -9.37 -25.24 5.91
N ARG A 121 -10.03 -24.73 4.86
CA ARG A 121 -11.00 -25.53 4.09
C ARG A 121 -10.40 -26.82 3.53
N ALA A 122 -9.14 -26.78 3.09
CA ALA A 122 -8.48 -27.91 2.46
C ALA A 122 -7.76 -28.86 3.43
N MET A 123 -7.24 -28.33 4.54
CA MET A 123 -6.36 -29.04 5.47
C MET A 123 -6.98 -29.29 6.84
N THR A 124 -8.24 -28.90 7.11
CA THR A 124 -8.88 -29.17 8.42
C THR A 124 -8.83 -30.68 8.72
N PRO A 125 -7.96 -31.14 9.64
CA PRO A 125 -7.86 -32.54 9.97
C PRO A 125 -9.01 -32.84 10.93
N ALA A 126 -10.03 -33.54 10.45
CA ALA A 126 -11.11 -34.03 11.29
C ALA A 126 -10.71 -35.37 11.94
N VAL A 127 -11.13 -35.61 13.18
CA VAL A 127 -11.07 -36.96 13.75
C VAL A 127 -11.83 -37.89 12.80
N GLY A 128 -11.14 -38.90 12.27
CA GLY A 128 -11.66 -39.77 11.22
C GLY A 128 -11.27 -39.42 9.77
N LEU A 129 -10.47 -38.37 9.52
CA LEU A 129 -9.92 -38.08 8.19
C LEU A 129 -8.88 -39.13 7.81
N ALA A 130 -9.01 -39.72 6.61
CA ALA A 130 -8.09 -40.72 6.10
C ALA A 130 -6.81 -40.07 5.57
N ILE A 131 -5.65 -40.53 6.04
CA ILE A 131 -4.32 -40.10 5.61
C ILE A 131 -3.59 -41.27 4.96
N LYS A 132 -2.80 -41.00 3.92
CA LYS A 132 -1.91 -42.00 3.31
C LYS A 132 -0.48 -41.70 3.70
N LYS A 133 0.21 -42.69 4.27
CA LYS A 133 1.62 -42.61 4.64
C LYS A 133 2.38 -43.70 3.91
N ASP A 134 3.41 -43.31 3.18
CA ASP A 134 4.36 -44.25 2.60
C ASP A 134 5.40 -44.64 3.64
N PHE A 135 5.60 -45.95 3.81
CA PHE A 135 6.66 -46.51 4.63
C PHE A 135 7.71 -47.08 3.67
N PRO A 136 8.94 -46.54 3.66
CA PRO A 136 9.96 -46.82 2.65
C PRO A 136 10.25 -48.31 2.35
N GLU A 137 9.91 -49.22 3.26
CA GLU A 137 10.14 -50.67 3.11
C GLU A 137 8.84 -51.50 3.13
N HIS A 138 7.68 -50.87 3.31
CA HIS A 138 6.40 -51.56 3.54
C HIS A 138 5.26 -51.06 2.66
N GLY A 139 5.48 -49.99 1.89
CA GLY A 139 4.50 -49.41 0.98
C GLY A 139 3.56 -48.41 1.65
N VAL A 140 2.51 -48.01 0.92
CA VAL A 140 1.58 -46.96 1.33
C VAL A 140 0.42 -47.53 2.15
N PHE A 141 0.25 -47.03 3.37
CA PHE A 141 -0.84 -47.40 4.27
C PHE A 141 -1.79 -46.23 4.49
N THR A 142 -3.08 -46.54 4.66
CA THR A 142 -4.10 -45.54 4.97
C THR A 142 -4.45 -45.60 6.46
N GLY A 143 -4.29 -44.49 7.19
CA GLY A 143 -4.64 -44.33 8.61
C GLY A 143 -5.73 -43.28 8.84
N HIS A 144 -6.22 -43.12 10.07
CA HIS A 144 -7.20 -42.09 10.43
C HIS A 144 -6.73 -41.26 11.62
N ILE A 145 -6.98 -39.95 11.59
CA ILE A 145 -6.62 -39.03 12.66
C ILE A 145 -7.49 -39.31 13.91
N LYS A 146 -6.86 -39.53 15.07
CA LYS A 146 -7.54 -39.85 16.34
C LYS A 146 -7.58 -38.70 17.36
N SER A 147 -6.58 -37.83 17.39
CA SER A 147 -6.48 -36.63 18.25
C SER A 147 -5.36 -35.70 17.73
N ILE A 148 -5.31 -34.45 18.19
CA ILE A 148 -4.36 -33.41 17.74
C ILE A 148 -3.87 -32.63 18.98
N ASP A 149 -2.55 -32.46 19.14
CA ASP A 149 -1.87 -31.60 20.13
C ASP A 149 -0.67 -30.88 19.48
N LYS A 150 -0.23 -29.73 20.00
CA LYS A 150 0.87 -28.89 19.47
C LYS A 150 1.80 -28.38 20.58
N ASP A 151 3.11 -28.37 20.30
CA ASP A 151 4.18 -27.71 21.08
C ASP A 151 5.09 -26.85 20.15
N ASP A 152 5.76 -25.89 20.81
CA ASP A 152 6.35 -24.59 20.41
C ASP A 152 7.44 -24.53 19.27
N PRO A 153 7.69 -23.35 18.66
CA PRO A 153 8.75 -23.11 17.66
C PRO A 153 9.87 -22.14 18.13
N ALA A 154 11.07 -22.27 17.56
CA ALA A 154 12.26 -21.48 17.92
C ALA A 154 12.85 -20.67 16.75
N ASP A 155 13.45 -19.54 17.11
CA ASP A 155 13.92 -18.39 16.31
C ASP A 155 14.93 -18.66 15.17
N PHE A 156 14.89 -17.80 14.16
CA PHE A 156 15.82 -17.77 13.02
C PHE A 156 16.92 -16.69 13.16
N VAL A 157 18.12 -17.00 12.68
CA VAL A 157 19.29 -16.11 12.61
C VAL A 157 19.81 -16.06 11.16
N TYR A 158 20.10 -14.86 10.64
CA TYR A 158 20.43 -14.64 9.22
C TYR A 158 21.94 -14.42 9.00
N LEU A 159 22.53 -15.05 7.98
CA LEU A 159 23.93 -14.81 7.55
C LEU A 159 23.94 -13.91 6.32
N ILE A 160 24.72 -12.84 6.36
CA ILE A 160 24.86 -11.84 5.28
C ILE A 160 26.29 -11.89 4.75
N GLU A 161 26.44 -11.91 3.42
CA GLU A 161 27.72 -11.84 2.72
C GLU A 161 27.83 -10.47 2.01
N TYR A 162 28.96 -9.79 2.21
CA TYR A 162 29.26 -8.47 1.65
C TYR A 162 30.04 -8.59 0.33
N GLU A 163 30.09 -7.51 -0.46
CA GLU A 163 30.73 -7.51 -1.79
C GLU A 163 32.24 -7.79 -1.77
N ASP A 164 32.90 -7.58 -0.62
CA ASP A 164 34.30 -7.90 -0.38
C ASP A 164 34.53 -9.37 0.05
N GLY A 165 33.45 -10.15 0.17
CA GLY A 165 33.46 -11.55 0.57
C GLY A 165 33.40 -11.76 2.09
N ASP A 166 33.30 -10.70 2.90
CA ASP A 166 33.14 -10.83 4.35
C ASP A 166 31.72 -11.32 4.69
N GLN A 167 31.61 -12.10 5.76
CA GLN A 167 30.33 -12.64 6.22
C GLN A 167 30.01 -12.20 7.65
N LYS A 168 28.74 -11.86 7.90
CA LYS A 168 28.24 -11.47 9.22
C LYS A 168 26.88 -12.06 9.51
N THR A 169 26.76 -12.66 10.68
CA THR A 169 25.50 -13.14 11.22
C THR A 169 24.78 -11.98 11.93
N MET A 170 23.50 -11.74 11.59
CA MET A 170 22.68 -10.68 12.15
C MET A 170 21.27 -11.18 12.45
N VAL A 171 20.68 -10.67 13.53
CA VAL A 171 19.24 -10.89 13.82
C VAL A 171 18.38 -9.84 13.13
N LEU A 172 17.09 -10.10 12.94
CA LEU A 172 16.18 -9.21 12.20
C LEU A 172 16.19 -7.76 12.72
N ALA A 173 16.29 -7.58 14.05
CA ALA A 173 16.37 -6.26 14.67
C ALA A 173 17.61 -5.45 14.24
N GLU A 174 18.73 -6.10 13.93
CA GLU A 174 19.97 -5.45 13.50
C GLU A 174 19.97 -5.14 12.00
N MET A 175 19.23 -5.91 11.20
CA MET A 175 19.08 -5.67 9.75
C MET A 175 18.09 -4.54 9.43
N GLN A 176 17.09 -4.34 10.28
CA GLN A 176 15.95 -3.46 10.03
C GLN A 176 16.33 -1.99 9.70
N PRO A 177 17.36 -1.37 10.31
CA PRO A 177 17.79 -0.01 9.95
C PRO A 177 18.48 0.07 8.57
N LEU A 178 19.20 -0.99 8.18
CA LEU A 178 20.05 -1.04 6.98
C LEU A 178 19.24 -1.24 5.69
N LEU A 179 18.04 -1.81 5.80
CA LEU A 179 17.14 -2.06 4.67
C LEU A 179 16.33 -0.82 4.24
N SER A 180 16.54 0.34 4.85
CA SER A 180 15.82 1.59 4.54
C SER A 180 16.37 2.30 3.29
N VAL A 181 16.40 1.61 2.16
CA VAL A 181 16.76 2.19 0.87
C VAL A 181 15.55 2.93 0.29
N HIS A 182 15.69 4.25 0.16
CA HIS A 182 14.76 5.22 -0.49
C HIS A 182 13.53 5.67 0.32
N GLY A 183 13.69 6.71 1.15
CA GLY A 183 12.57 7.38 1.83
C GLY A 183 12.77 8.83 2.28
N SER A 184 13.92 9.47 1.98
CA SER A 184 14.31 10.76 2.56
C SER A 184 13.67 12.01 1.95
N SER A 185 12.53 11.90 1.26
CA SER A 185 11.72 13.08 0.91
C SER A 185 10.29 13.01 1.44
N LEU A 186 9.80 11.80 1.74
CA LEU A 186 8.43 11.59 2.21
C LEU A 186 8.31 11.77 3.72
N ARG A 187 9.36 11.43 4.47
CA ARG A 187 9.39 11.54 5.93
C ARG A 187 9.40 13.00 6.38
N GLU A 188 9.93 13.87 5.54
CA GLU A 188 10.04 15.31 5.74
C GLU A 188 8.65 15.98 5.73
N TYR A 189 7.69 15.45 4.96
CA TYR A 189 6.31 15.93 5.00
C TYR A 189 5.64 15.68 6.36
N ALA A 190 6.05 14.64 7.09
CA ALA A 190 5.51 14.35 8.42
C ALA A 190 5.83 15.48 9.44
N LEU A 191 6.84 16.33 9.18
CA LEU A 191 7.09 17.51 10.02
C LEU A 191 5.92 18.51 10.04
N PHE A 192 5.00 18.46 9.08
CA PHE A 192 3.83 19.33 9.03
C PHE A 192 2.60 18.75 9.73
N ASP A 193 2.70 17.52 10.25
CA ASP A 193 1.77 16.94 11.20
C ASP A 193 2.24 17.26 12.63
N PRO A 194 1.52 18.12 13.38
CA PRO A 194 1.93 18.48 14.74
C PRO A 194 1.96 17.28 15.69
N SER A 195 1.20 16.21 15.44
CA SER A 195 1.20 15.02 16.29
C SER A 195 2.47 14.19 16.10
N PHE A 196 2.94 14.07 14.85
CA PHE A 196 4.25 13.50 14.57
C PHE A 196 5.38 14.28 15.26
N VAL A 197 5.31 15.62 15.25
CA VAL A 197 6.29 16.46 15.94
C VAL A 197 6.23 16.28 17.45
N ALA A 198 5.02 16.16 18.03
CA ALA A 198 4.84 15.89 19.44
C ALA A 198 5.42 14.53 19.87
N GLU A 199 5.21 13.49 19.05
CA GLU A 199 5.70 12.12 19.27
C GLU A 199 7.24 12.02 19.15
N ASN A 200 7.85 12.87 18.32
CA ASN A 200 9.28 12.82 18.00
C ASN A 200 10.05 14.06 18.51
N ALA A 201 9.50 14.77 19.49
CA ALA A 201 10.02 16.07 19.95
C ALA A 201 11.51 16.04 20.34
N ASP A 202 11.97 14.94 20.95
CA ASP A 202 13.36 14.78 21.38
C ASP A 202 14.32 14.42 20.24
N ALA A 203 13.80 13.94 19.11
CA ALA A 203 14.58 13.48 17.96
C ALA A 203 14.61 14.49 16.79
N ILE A 204 13.74 15.50 16.82
CA ILE A 204 13.66 16.53 15.78
C ILE A 204 14.63 17.67 16.11
N ASP A 205 15.57 17.91 15.21
CA ASP A 205 16.60 18.93 15.30
C ASP A 205 16.76 19.72 13.98
N SER A 206 17.80 20.55 13.88
CA SER A 206 18.07 21.32 12.66
C SER A 206 18.33 20.43 11.43
N VAL A 207 18.83 19.20 11.59
CA VAL A 207 19.08 18.29 10.46
C VAL A 207 17.77 17.93 9.77
N TRP A 208 16.69 17.74 10.53
CA TRP A 208 15.36 17.51 9.98
C TRP A 208 14.87 18.70 9.14
N VAL A 209 15.06 19.92 9.63
CA VAL A 209 14.66 21.13 8.91
C VAL A 209 15.49 21.30 7.63
N GLN A 210 16.79 21.03 7.68
CA GLN A 210 17.66 21.11 6.50
C GLN A 210 17.25 20.14 5.39
N ARG A 211 16.73 18.96 5.74
CA ARG A 211 16.21 18.01 4.75
C ARG A 211 15.01 18.53 3.96
N LEU A 212 14.29 19.54 4.46
CA LEU A 212 13.22 20.21 3.70
C LEU A 212 13.72 20.92 2.43
N VAL A 213 15.04 21.10 2.26
CA VAL A 213 15.63 21.54 0.99
C VAL A 213 15.34 20.57 -0.17
N SER A 214 15.05 19.30 0.13
CA SER A 214 14.63 18.31 -0.87
C SER A 214 13.21 18.56 -1.40
N VAL A 215 12.38 19.30 -0.66
CA VAL A 215 11.03 19.70 -1.07
C VAL A 215 11.14 20.96 -1.92
N VAL A 216 11.22 20.80 -3.24
CA VAL A 216 11.51 21.88 -4.20
C VAL A 216 10.69 23.16 -3.98
N PRO A 217 9.36 23.12 -3.74
CA PRO A 217 8.59 24.33 -3.46
C PRO A 217 9.03 25.08 -2.18
N ILE A 218 9.41 24.35 -1.12
CA ILE A 218 9.95 24.95 0.11
C ILE A 218 11.33 25.53 -0.15
N ALA A 219 12.20 24.77 -0.82
CA ALA A 219 13.57 25.19 -1.13
C ALA A 219 13.64 26.46 -1.99
N ARG A 220 12.65 26.67 -2.87
CA ARG A 220 12.55 27.85 -3.73
C ARG A 220 11.79 29.02 -3.10
N ALA A 221 11.00 28.77 -2.05
CA ALA A 221 10.23 29.80 -1.39
C ALA A 221 11.16 30.87 -0.80
N ASP A 222 10.70 32.13 -0.86
CA ASP A 222 11.44 33.30 -0.38
C ASP A 222 12.87 33.42 -0.89
N ARG A 223 13.10 33.00 -2.14
CA ARG A 223 14.43 32.99 -2.77
C ARG A 223 15.44 32.14 -1.98
N GLY A 224 14.99 31.02 -1.43
CA GLY A 224 15.82 30.09 -0.65
C GLY A 224 15.96 30.43 0.83
N LYS A 225 15.22 31.43 1.33
CA LYS A 225 15.31 31.87 2.73
C LYS A 225 14.34 31.19 3.68
N LEU A 226 13.39 30.40 3.17
CA LEU A 226 12.37 29.79 4.01
C LEU A 226 12.96 28.73 4.96
N VAL A 227 13.83 27.84 4.49
CA VAL A 227 14.43 26.77 5.32
C VAL A 227 15.21 27.33 6.53
N PRO A 228 16.13 28.31 6.37
CA PRO A 228 16.77 28.94 7.52
C PRO A 228 15.78 29.64 8.47
N ALA A 229 14.69 30.21 7.93
CA ALA A 229 13.68 30.87 8.75
C ALA A 229 12.85 29.86 9.57
N LEU A 230 12.64 28.64 9.06
CA LEU A 230 12.00 27.53 9.80
C LEU A 230 12.87 27.07 10.97
N GLU A 231 14.19 27.02 10.81
CA GLU A 231 15.12 26.68 11.90
C GLU A 231 14.97 27.64 13.08
N GLY A 232 14.81 28.95 12.80
CA GLY A 232 14.60 29.97 13.83
C GLY A 232 13.31 29.79 14.65
N GLU A 233 12.28 29.17 14.08
CA GLU A 233 11.00 28.90 14.74
C GLU A 233 10.87 27.46 15.27
N LEU A 234 11.85 26.58 15.02
CA LEU A 234 11.75 25.15 15.30
C LEU A 234 11.45 24.86 16.78
N ALA A 235 12.18 25.50 17.71
CA ALA A 235 11.98 25.28 19.14
C ALA A 235 10.58 25.70 19.61
N ALA A 236 10.06 26.80 19.06
CA ALA A 236 8.70 27.25 19.35
C ALA A 236 7.66 26.28 18.77
N TYR A 237 7.90 25.75 17.57
CA TYR A 237 7.03 24.76 16.95
C TYR A 237 6.95 23.48 17.78
N ILE A 238 8.08 22.89 18.16
CA ILE A 238 8.12 21.68 19.01
C ILE A 238 7.40 21.93 20.35
N ALA A 239 7.63 23.09 20.98
CA ALA A 239 6.98 23.43 22.24
C ALA A 239 5.44 23.53 22.11
N LYS A 240 4.93 24.05 20.99
CA LYS A 240 3.49 24.18 20.72
C LYS A 240 2.84 22.86 20.28
N ALA A 241 3.58 22.02 19.58
CA ALA A 241 3.12 20.70 19.16
C ALA A 241 2.97 19.77 20.37
N LYS A 242 3.74 19.98 21.44
CA LYS A 242 3.76 19.13 22.63
C LYS A 242 2.35 18.81 23.15
N GLY A 243 2.05 17.50 23.23
CA GLY A 243 0.78 16.98 23.74
C GLY A 243 -0.37 16.97 22.73
N PHE A 244 -0.17 17.48 21.51
CA PHE A 244 -1.14 17.32 20.45
C PHE A 244 -1.12 15.89 19.90
N THR A 245 -2.31 15.29 19.78
CA THR A 245 -2.50 13.97 19.19
C THR A 245 -3.70 14.03 18.25
N CYS A 246 -3.71 13.18 17.23
CA CYS A 246 -4.84 13.03 16.33
C CYS A 246 -4.93 11.59 15.81
N ASP A 247 -6.09 11.22 15.29
CA ASP A 247 -6.29 9.92 14.65
C ASP A 247 -5.74 9.96 13.22
N HIS A 248 -4.81 9.05 12.90
CA HIS A 248 -4.23 8.90 11.57
C HIS A 248 -4.88 7.78 10.76
N THR A 249 -5.92 7.11 11.26
CA THR A 249 -6.61 6.03 10.56
C THR A 249 -7.67 6.57 9.60
N ASP A 250 -8.46 7.56 10.03
CA ASP A 250 -9.41 8.27 9.17
C ASP A 250 -8.84 9.58 8.63
N VAL A 251 -8.69 9.67 7.31
CA VAL A 251 -8.10 10.83 6.62
C VAL A 251 -8.92 12.11 6.85
N ALA A 252 -10.26 12.01 6.95
CA ALA A 252 -11.10 13.19 7.15
C ALA A 252 -10.88 13.79 8.55
N THR A 253 -10.94 12.95 9.58
CA THR A 253 -10.72 13.33 10.98
C THR A 253 -9.30 13.85 11.19
N PHE A 254 -8.30 13.16 10.62
CA PHE A 254 -6.92 13.62 10.59
C PHE A 254 -6.80 15.03 10.00
N THR A 255 -7.38 15.24 8.82
CA THR A 255 -7.30 16.52 8.10
C THR A 255 -7.88 17.66 8.92
N GLU A 256 -9.08 17.49 9.47
CA GLU A 256 -9.72 18.55 10.27
C GLU A 256 -8.94 18.85 11.55
N ALA A 257 -8.40 17.84 12.23
CA ALA A 257 -7.59 18.02 13.42
C ALA A 257 -6.31 18.83 13.13
N VAL A 258 -5.56 18.45 12.09
CA VAL A 258 -4.32 19.13 11.68
C VAL A 258 -4.61 20.56 11.21
N LEU A 259 -5.62 20.77 10.36
CA LEU A 259 -5.99 22.11 9.90
C LEU A 259 -6.47 23.00 11.04
N SER A 260 -7.24 22.46 11.99
CA SER A 260 -7.66 23.19 13.20
C SER A 260 -6.46 23.64 14.02
N TRP A 261 -5.49 22.75 14.24
CA TRP A 261 -4.26 23.08 14.96
C TRP A 261 -3.49 24.22 14.28
N TRP A 262 -3.28 24.13 12.96
CA TRP A 262 -2.58 25.17 12.21
C TRP A 262 -3.33 26.50 12.21
N ARG A 263 -4.67 26.51 12.11
CA ARG A 263 -5.47 27.75 12.20
C ARG A 263 -5.26 28.47 13.53
N ASN A 264 -5.10 27.73 14.62
CA ASN A 264 -4.93 28.30 15.96
C ASN A 264 -3.51 28.82 16.22
N HIS A 265 -2.48 28.22 15.60
CA HIS A 265 -1.07 28.55 15.89
C HIS A 265 -0.35 29.31 14.76
N ALA A 266 -0.98 29.49 13.59
CA ALA A 266 -0.32 30.09 12.42
C ALA A 266 0.22 31.52 12.63
N LYS A 267 -0.38 32.29 13.55
CA LYS A 267 0.11 33.63 13.89
C LYS A 267 1.40 33.61 14.71
N GLU A 268 1.60 32.56 15.50
CA GLU A 268 2.75 32.38 16.38
C GLU A 268 3.91 31.68 15.67
N LEU A 269 3.60 30.92 14.61
CA LEU A 269 4.55 30.15 13.80
C LEU A 269 4.45 30.54 12.32
N PRO A 270 4.71 31.81 11.94
CA PRO A 270 4.40 32.30 10.60
C PRO A 270 5.22 31.64 9.49
N GLN A 271 6.49 31.28 9.72
CA GLN A 271 7.30 30.61 8.70
C GLN A 271 6.83 29.17 8.50
N TRP A 272 6.58 28.46 9.60
CA TRP A 272 6.04 27.11 9.55
C TRP A 272 4.64 27.04 8.95
N ALA A 273 3.76 28.00 9.27
CA ALA A 273 2.42 28.07 8.67
C ALA A 273 2.48 28.34 7.17
N LYS A 274 3.45 29.15 6.71
CA LYS A 274 3.68 29.37 5.29
C LYS A 274 4.15 28.09 4.60
N ALA A 275 5.13 27.39 5.17
CA ALA A 275 5.61 26.11 4.66
C ALA A 275 4.50 25.04 4.67
N ALA A 276 3.69 24.97 5.71
CA ALA A 276 2.54 24.08 5.82
C ALA A 276 1.55 24.30 4.67
N ARG A 277 1.21 25.55 4.35
CA ARG A 277 0.33 25.87 3.21
C ARG A 277 0.91 25.42 1.87
N ILE A 278 2.22 25.47 1.69
CA ILE A 278 2.89 24.94 0.50
C ILE A 278 2.72 23.42 0.46
N VAL A 279 3.04 22.72 1.55
CA VAL A 279 2.94 21.25 1.61
C VAL A 279 1.51 20.77 1.45
N PHE A 280 0.54 21.44 2.03
CA PHE A 280 -0.89 21.10 1.93
C PHE A 280 -1.45 21.30 0.53
N SER A 281 -0.73 22.02 -0.34
CA SER A 281 -1.09 22.15 -1.76
C SER A 281 -0.50 21.05 -2.64
N LEU A 282 0.33 20.17 -2.08
CA LEU A 282 0.92 19.04 -2.80
C LEU A 282 -0.02 17.84 -2.72
N SER A 283 -0.29 17.27 -3.89
CA SER A 283 -0.97 15.98 -4.00
C SER A 283 0.09 14.86 -4.06
N PRO A 284 -0.06 13.77 -3.29
CA PRO A 284 0.83 12.61 -3.39
C PRO A 284 0.57 11.78 -4.65
N ASN A 285 -0.46 12.13 -5.42
CA ASN A 285 -0.90 11.41 -6.59
C ASN A 285 -1.09 12.40 -7.78
N SER A 286 -1.06 11.86 -9.00
CA SER A 286 -1.42 12.58 -10.22
C SER A 286 -2.90 12.46 -10.59
N CYS A 287 -3.67 11.70 -9.80
CA CYS A 287 -4.99 11.19 -10.16
C CYS A 287 -6.15 11.77 -9.34
N ALA A 288 -5.92 12.78 -8.51
CA ALA A 288 -6.94 13.36 -7.64
C ALA A 288 -8.13 13.89 -8.47
N CYS A 289 -7.88 14.33 -9.69
CA CYS A 289 -8.90 14.76 -10.64
C CYS A 289 -9.50 13.61 -11.49
N GLU A 290 -8.96 12.38 -11.48
CA GLU A 290 -9.43 11.29 -12.34
C GLU A 290 -10.88 10.86 -12.07
N ARG A 291 -11.36 10.98 -10.82
CA ARG A 291 -12.78 10.73 -10.49
C ARG A 291 -13.69 11.73 -11.21
N VAL A 292 -13.30 13.01 -11.24
CA VAL A 292 -14.02 14.06 -11.97
C VAL A 292 -13.92 13.82 -13.49
N LEU A 293 -12.73 13.47 -13.99
CA LEU A 293 -12.53 13.17 -15.41
C LEU A 293 -13.34 11.94 -15.88
N SER A 294 -13.46 10.91 -15.04
CA SER A 294 -14.25 9.71 -15.31
C SER A 294 -15.75 10.02 -15.37
N LEU A 295 -16.25 10.84 -14.44
CA LEU A 295 -17.63 11.35 -14.47
C LEU A 295 -17.89 12.15 -15.75
N LEU A 296 -16.98 13.06 -16.10
CA LEU A 296 -17.10 13.85 -17.33
C LEU A 296 -17.08 12.97 -18.58
N LYS A 297 -16.21 11.95 -18.63
CA LYS A 297 -16.18 10.99 -19.74
C LYS A 297 -17.52 10.25 -19.88
N ASN A 298 -18.13 9.84 -18.75
CA ASN A 298 -19.45 9.21 -18.76
C ASN A 298 -20.58 10.15 -19.18
N MET A 299 -20.48 11.45 -18.85
CA MET A 299 -21.50 12.45 -19.21
C MET A 299 -21.49 12.79 -20.71
N PHE A 300 -20.30 12.90 -21.32
CA PHE A 300 -20.16 13.24 -22.74
C PHE A 300 -20.25 12.01 -23.66
N GLY A 301 -19.89 10.82 -23.17
CA GLY A 301 -19.83 9.61 -23.98
C GLY A 301 -18.64 9.59 -24.95
N GLU A 302 -18.40 8.45 -25.60
CA GLU A 302 -17.21 8.28 -26.46
C GLU A 302 -17.25 9.16 -27.72
N ASP A 303 -18.44 9.40 -28.25
CA ASP A 303 -18.66 10.19 -29.47
C ASP A 303 -18.42 11.70 -29.30
N GLN A 304 -18.37 12.20 -28.05
CA GLN A 304 -18.19 13.63 -27.75
C GLN A 304 -16.86 13.94 -27.05
N SER A 305 -15.87 13.07 -27.22
CA SER A 305 -14.53 13.22 -26.62
C SER A 305 -13.83 14.54 -27.02
N SER A 306 -14.02 15.01 -28.26
CA SER A 306 -13.49 16.30 -28.72
C SER A 306 -14.16 17.49 -28.01
N CYS A 307 -15.48 17.43 -27.83
CA CYS A 307 -16.24 18.45 -27.11
C CYS A 307 -15.80 18.54 -25.64
N LEU A 308 -15.62 17.39 -24.96
CA LEU A 308 -15.09 17.35 -23.61
C LEU A 308 -13.70 17.99 -23.51
N ALA A 309 -12.81 17.72 -24.46
CA ALA A 309 -11.48 18.33 -24.50
C ALA A 309 -11.54 19.86 -24.62
N ASP A 310 -12.42 20.38 -25.47
CA ASP A 310 -12.62 21.83 -25.65
C ASP A 310 -13.18 22.48 -24.38
N TYR A 311 -14.15 21.84 -23.70
CA TYR A 311 -14.70 22.33 -22.43
C TYR A 311 -13.64 22.34 -21.32
N LEU A 312 -12.83 21.29 -21.19
CA LEU A 312 -11.73 21.23 -20.22
C LEU A 312 -10.70 22.33 -20.47
N GLN A 313 -10.24 22.46 -21.72
CA GLN A 313 -9.26 23.46 -22.10
C GLN A 313 -9.82 24.89 -21.91
N GLY A 314 -11.04 25.15 -22.36
CA GLY A 314 -11.70 26.44 -22.21
C GLY A 314 -11.87 26.85 -20.75
N THR A 315 -12.33 25.92 -19.90
CA THR A 315 -12.51 26.19 -18.46
C THR A 315 -11.18 26.46 -17.76
N LEU A 316 -10.14 25.68 -18.06
CA LEU A 316 -8.79 25.90 -17.53
C LEU A 316 -8.21 27.24 -17.99
N MET A 317 -8.35 27.60 -19.27
CA MET A 317 -7.88 28.88 -19.81
C MET A 317 -8.64 30.06 -19.21
N LEU A 318 -9.96 29.96 -19.01
CA LEU A 318 -10.74 31.01 -18.35
C LEU A 318 -10.33 31.21 -16.89
N ARG A 319 -10.12 30.12 -16.15
CA ARG A 319 -9.64 30.17 -14.76
C ARG A 319 -8.22 30.73 -14.65
N TYR A 320 -7.31 30.31 -15.53
CA TYR A 320 -5.95 30.84 -15.61
C TYR A 320 -5.94 32.36 -15.88
N ASN A 321 -6.81 32.80 -16.79
CA ASN A 321 -6.97 34.22 -17.13
C ASN A 321 -7.84 35.01 -16.13
N LYS A 322 -8.26 34.42 -15.01
CA LYS A 322 -9.13 35.04 -13.99
C LYS A 322 -10.43 35.62 -14.57
N ARG A 323 -11.01 34.94 -15.54
CA ARG A 323 -12.29 35.31 -16.19
C ARG A 323 -13.48 34.49 -15.68
N LEU A 324 -13.23 33.66 -14.68
CA LEU A 324 -14.14 32.90 -13.85
C LEU A 324 -13.79 33.19 -12.39
#